data_AF-A0A966IWJ3-F1
#
_entry.id   AF-A0A966IWJ3-F1
#
_cell.length_a   1.000
_cell.length_b   1.000
_cell.length_c   1.000
_cell.angle_alpha   90.00
_cell.angle_beta   90.00
_cell.angle_gamma   90.00
#
_symmetry.space_group_name_H-M   'P 1'
#
loop_
_entity.id
_entity.type
_entity.pdbx_description
1 polymer ?
#
loop_
_entity_poly.entity_id
_entity_poly.type
_entity_poly.pdbx_seq_one_letter_code
_entity_poly.pdbx_strand_id
1 'polypeptide(L)'
;MKIAVIGSGISGLSSAYYLSKKHKVDLFEKEDRFGGHSYTLDVQYNEKNKIAVDIGFMVFNKITYPNLINFFLENNIEIEKSDMSFSVS
;
A
#
# COMPACT_ATOMS: atom_id res chain seq x y z
N MET A 1 -14.00 1.73 22.23
CA MET A 1 -13.03 2.82 22.46
C MET A 1 -13.02 3.73 21.23
N LYS A 2 -12.61 5.00 21.38
CA LYS A 2 -12.30 5.89 20.25
C LYS A 2 -10.78 5.94 20.10
N ILE A 3 -10.27 5.70 18.91
CA ILE A 3 -8.83 5.59 18.64
C ILE A 3 -8.47 6.53 17.49
N ALA A 4 -7.43 7.33 17.67
CA ALA A 4 -6.85 8.12 16.59
C ALA A 4 -5.61 7.40 16.04
N VAL A 5 -5.52 7.26 14.72
CA VAL A 5 -4.33 6.79 14.01
C VAL A 5 -3.75 7.98 13.24
N ILE A 6 -2.46 8.27 13.45
CA ILE A 6 -1.76 9.40 12.82
C ILE A 6 -0.81 8.87 11.75
N GLY A 7 -1.04 9.25 10.50
CA GLY A 7 -0.34 8.78 9.32
C GLY A 7 -1.07 7.62 8.64
N SER A 8 -1.19 7.69 7.31
CA SER A 8 -1.87 6.71 6.45
C SER A 8 -0.91 5.94 5.54
N GLY A 9 0.34 5.76 5.96
CA GLY A 9 1.22 4.75 5.38
C GLY A 9 0.66 3.32 5.59
N ILE A 10 1.30 2.31 5.01
CA ILE A 10 0.82 0.92 5.10
C ILE A 10 0.60 0.42 6.54
N SER A 11 1.43 0.85 7.49
CA SER A 11 1.27 0.53 8.92
C SER A 11 0.05 1.21 9.53
N GLY A 12 -0.19 2.48 9.21
CA GLY A 12 -1.34 3.25 9.68
C GLY A 12 -2.66 2.73 9.11
N LEU A 13 -2.70 2.46 7.80
CA LEU A 13 -3.87 1.89 7.13
C LEU A 13 -4.20 0.49 7.64
N SER A 14 -3.21 -0.40 7.77
CA SER A 14 -3.45 -1.74 8.31
C SER A 14 -3.93 -1.68 9.77
N SER A 15 -3.30 -0.84 10.61
CA SER A 15 -3.75 -0.63 11.99
C SER A 15 -5.19 -0.11 12.05
N ALA A 16 -5.50 0.93 11.28
CA ALA A 16 -6.84 1.51 11.23
C ALA A 16 -7.87 0.50 10.73
N TYR A 17 -7.54 -0.26 9.68
CA TYR A 17 -8.39 -1.32 9.11
C TYR A 17 -8.74 -2.37 10.17
N TYR A 18 -7.75 -2.98 10.84
CA TYR A 18 -8.03 -4.02 11.82
C TYR A 18 -8.71 -3.49 13.09
N LEU A 19 -8.32 -2.30 13.58
CA LEU A 19 -8.95 -1.70 14.77
C LEU A 19 -10.40 -1.27 14.50
N SER A 20 -10.71 -0.79 13.30
CA SER A 20 -12.05 -0.35 12.91
C SER A 20 -13.10 -1.46 13.00
N LYS A 21 -12.68 -2.74 12.89
CA LYS A 21 -13.57 -3.90 13.05
C LYS A 21 -14.22 -3.98 14.43
N LYS A 22 -13.67 -3.32 15.47
CA LYS A 22 -14.17 -3.36 16.86
C LYS A 22 -14.27 -1.99 17.55
N HIS A 23 -13.68 -0.96 16.98
CA HIS A 23 -13.54 0.35 17.62
C HIS A 23 -13.87 1.47 16.64
N LYS A 24 -14.28 2.63 17.15
CA LYS A 24 -14.36 3.84 16.32
C LYS A 24 -12.93 4.34 16.11
N VAL A 25 -12.50 4.41 14.85
CA VAL A 25 -11.17 4.87 14.46
C VAL A 25 -11.29 6.14 13.63
N ASP A 26 -10.54 7.16 14.01
CA ASP A 26 -10.34 8.37 13.22
C ASP A 26 -8.89 8.34 12.68
N LEU A 27 -8.72 8.38 11.36
CA LEU A 27 -7.41 8.35 10.70
C LEU A 27 -7.06 9.76 10.19
N PHE A 28 -5.87 10.23 10.54
CA PHE A 28 -5.38 11.55 10.14
C PHE A 28 -4.17 11.40 9.22
N GLU A 29 -4.20 12.07 8.08
CA GLU A 29 -3.10 12.13 7.12
C GLU A 29 -2.79 13.60 6.81
N LYS A 30 -1.50 13.91 6.64
CA LYS A 30 -1.02 15.24 6.30
C LYS A 30 -1.19 15.54 4.81
N GLU A 31 -0.97 14.54 3.97
CA GLU A 31 -1.07 14.64 2.52
C GLU A 31 -2.53 14.50 2.04
N ASP A 32 -2.78 14.84 0.77
CA ASP A 32 -4.10 14.72 0.12
C ASP A 32 -4.41 13.29 -0.39
N ARG A 33 -3.55 12.32 -0.02
CA ARG A 33 -3.63 10.93 -0.45
C ARG A 33 -3.23 9.98 0.66
N PHE A 34 -3.73 8.75 0.59
CA PHE A 34 -3.27 7.67 1.44
C PHE A 34 -2.08 6.92 0.83
N GLY A 35 -1.41 6.11 1.65
CA GLY A 35 -0.38 5.16 1.22
C GLY A 35 1.04 5.57 1.60
N GLY A 36 1.31 6.86 1.83
CA GLY A 36 2.65 7.34 2.19
C GLY A 36 3.69 6.93 1.13
N HIS A 37 4.65 6.07 1.50
CA HIS A 37 5.65 5.55 0.56
C HIS A 37 5.09 4.56 -0.47
N SER A 38 3.94 3.93 -0.21
CA SER A 38 3.18 3.24 -1.26
C SER A 38 2.52 4.30 -2.13
N TYR A 39 3.08 4.53 -3.33
CA TYR A 39 2.67 5.63 -4.19
C TYR A 39 2.75 5.25 -5.66
N THR A 40 1.58 5.22 -6.28
CA THR A 40 1.37 4.98 -7.72
C THR A 40 0.97 6.29 -8.40
N LEU A 41 1.61 6.60 -9.52
CA LEU A 41 1.28 7.74 -10.37
C LEU A 41 0.66 7.26 -11.69
N ASP A 42 -0.37 7.95 -12.15
CA ASP A 42 -0.85 7.79 -13.52
C ASP A 42 0.01 8.62 -14.48
N VAL A 43 0.88 7.95 -15.23
CA VAL A 43 1.77 8.56 -16.21
C VAL A 43 1.14 8.46 -17.61
N GLN A 44 1.12 9.57 -18.34
CA GLN A 44 0.68 9.56 -19.74
C GLN A 44 1.74 8.85 -20.60
N TYR A 45 1.42 7.67 -21.13
CA TYR A 45 2.34 6.89 -21.96
C TYR A 45 2.28 7.29 -23.44
N ASN A 46 1.08 7.58 -23.95
CA ASN A 46 0.83 8.13 -25.28
C ASN A 46 -0.47 8.95 -25.26
N GLU A 47 -0.92 9.52 -26.37
CA GLU A 47 -2.13 10.38 -26.41
C GLU A 47 -3.41 9.72 -25.86
N LYS A 48 -3.50 8.38 -25.86
CA LYS A 48 -4.72 7.64 -25.49
C LYS A 48 -4.59 6.83 -24.20
N ASN A 49 -3.37 6.51 -23.78
CA ASN A 49 -3.13 5.56 -22.71
C ASN A 49 -2.38 6.22 -21.55
N LYS A 50 -2.91 6.01 -20.34
CA LYS A 50 -2.20 6.22 -19.09
C LYS A 50 -1.74 4.87 -18.54
N ILE A 51 -0.60 4.87 -17.86
CA ILE A 51 -0.06 3.72 -17.16
C ILE A 51 0.13 4.08 -15.69
N ALA A 52 -0.21 3.14 -14.81
CA ALA A 52 0.07 3.24 -13.39
C ALA A 52 1.54 2.88 -13.15
N VAL A 53 2.29 3.78 -12.51
CA VAL A 53 3.71 3.61 -12.21
C VAL A 53 3.94 3.78 -10.72
N ASP A 54 4.38 2.71 -10.06
CA ASP A 54 4.79 2.77 -8.67
C ASP A 54 6.16 3.46 -8.54
N ILE A 55 6.22 4.51 -7.71
CA ILE A 55 7.43 5.34 -7.52
C ILE A 55 8.03 5.25 -6.11
N GLY A 56 7.43 4.44 -5.25
CA GLY A 56 7.96 4.16 -3.91
C GLY A 56 8.03 2.67 -3.66
N PHE A 57 7.07 2.14 -2.90
CA PHE A 57 6.97 0.70 -2.71
C PHE A 57 6.47 0.01 -3.98
N MET A 58 7.31 -0.80 -4.62
CA MET A 58 7.01 -1.46 -5.91
C MET A 58 6.91 -2.98 -5.79
N VAL A 59 7.73 -3.61 -4.93
CA VAL A 59 7.84 -5.08 -4.90
C VAL A 59 7.95 -5.62 -3.48
N PHE A 60 7.51 -6.87 -3.31
CA PHE A 60 7.63 -7.65 -2.09
C PHE A 60 7.95 -9.11 -2.44
N ASN A 61 8.33 -9.91 -1.43
CA ASN A 61 8.52 -11.35 -1.61
C ASN A 61 7.81 -12.17 -0.53
N LYS A 62 7.52 -13.43 -0.86
CA LYS A 62 6.74 -14.33 0.00
C LYS A 62 7.39 -14.67 1.33
N ILE A 63 8.72 -14.60 1.41
CA ILE A 63 9.48 -14.98 2.61
C ILE A 63 9.42 -13.87 3.66
N THR A 64 9.61 -12.62 3.24
CA THR A 64 9.78 -11.49 4.17
C THR A 64 8.48 -10.71 4.41
N TYR A 65 7.45 -10.90 3.58
CA TYR A 65 6.16 -10.18 3.67
C TYR A 65 4.93 -11.08 3.89
N PRO A 66 4.96 -12.07 4.80
CA PRO A 66 3.79 -12.94 5.00
C PRO A 66 2.55 -12.18 5.46
N ASN A 67 2.70 -11.16 6.31
CA ASN A 67 1.58 -10.35 6.81
C ASN A 67 0.95 -9.49 5.71
N LEU A 68 1.77 -8.90 4.83
CA LEU A 68 1.27 -8.10 3.72
C LEU A 68 0.49 -8.97 2.72
N ILE A 69 0.99 -10.18 2.44
CA ILE A 69 0.30 -11.15 1.59
C ILE A 69 -1.04 -11.55 2.19
N ASN A 70 -1.10 -11.86 3.48
CA ASN A 70 -2.37 -12.14 4.14
C ASN A 70 -3.32 -10.95 4.08
N PHE A 71 -2.81 -9.73 4.25
CA PHE A 71 -3.61 -8.53 4.13
C PHE A 71 -4.19 -8.37 2.71
N PHE A 72 -3.40 -8.63 1.66
CA PHE A 72 -3.90 -8.65 0.28
C PHE A 72 -4.95 -9.73 0.06
N LEU A 73 -4.73 -10.95 0.56
CA LEU A 73 -5.69 -12.05 0.45
C LEU A 73 -7.02 -11.73 1.16
N GLU A 74 -6.97 -11.17 2.38
CA GLU A 74 -8.17 -10.74 3.12
C GLU A 74 -8.98 -9.69 2.36
N ASN A 75 -8.32 -8.86 1.56
CA ASN A 75 -8.95 -7.78 0.79
C ASN A 75 -9.13 -8.12 -0.70
N ASN A 76 -8.89 -9.37 -1.10
CA ASN A 76 -8.98 -9.84 -2.49
C ASN A 76 -8.16 -8.99 -3.48
N ILE A 77 -6.95 -8.59 -3.09
CA ILE A 77 -6.02 -7.85 -3.94
C ILE A 77 -5.17 -8.83 -4.75
N GLU A 78 -5.18 -8.66 -6.07
CA GLU A 78 -4.37 -9.47 -6.98
C GLU A 78 -2.87 -9.12 -6.85
N ILE A 79 -2.02 -10.13 -7.06
CA ILE A 79 -0.56 -9.97 -7.05
C ILE A 79 0.01 -10.46 -8.37
N GLU A 80 0.92 -9.68 -8.95
CA GLU A 80 1.60 -10.04 -10.19
C GLU A 80 3.02 -10.55 -9.91
N LYS A 81 3.47 -11.54 -10.69
CA LYS A 81 4.86 -12.00 -10.63
C LYS A 81 5.74 -11.01 -11.39
N SER A 82 6.76 -10.49 -10.72
CA SER A 82 7.81 -9.67 -11.34
C SER A 82 9.16 -10.34 -11.16
N ASP A 83 10.03 -10.22 -12.18
CA ASP A 83 11.42 -10.65 -12.11
C ASP A 83 12.28 -9.47 -11.68
N MET A 84 12.85 -9.57 -10.48
CA MET A 84 13.74 -8.57 -9.90
C MET A 84 15.04 -9.25 -9.57
N SER A 85 16.05 -9.02 -10.41
CA SER A 85 17.43 -9.41 -10.11
C SER A 85 18.06 -8.37 -9.18
N PHE A 86 18.84 -8.85 -8.21
CA PHE A 86 19.65 -7.98 -7.37
C PHE A 86 20.84 -7.49 -8.19
N SER A 87 20.92 -6.18 -8.44
CA SER A 87 22.09 -5.53 -9.03
C SER A 87 22.84 -4.77 -7.94
N VAL A 88 24.11 -5.12 -7.76
CA VAL A 88 25.07 -4.39 -6.95
C VAL A 88 26.23 -4.01 -7.86
N SER A 89 26.63 -2.74 -7.87
CA SER A 89 27.74 -2.21 -8.66
C SER A 89 28.75 -1.55 -7.75
#